data_AF-A0A660QJ38-F1
#
_entry.id   AF-A0A660QJ38-F1
#
_cell.length_a   1.000
_cell.length_b   1.000
_cell.length_c   1.000
_cell.angle_alpha   90.00
_cell.angle_beta   90.00
_cell.angle_gamma   90.00
#
_symmetry.space_group_name_H-M   'P 1'
#
loop_
_entity.id
_entity.type
_entity.pdbx_description
1 polymer ?
#
loop_
_entity_poly.entity_id
_entity_poly.type
_entity_poly.pdbx_seq_one_letter_code
_entity_poly.pdbx_strand_id
1 'polypeptide(L)'
;MIGDLDGRDCFSTGNGYYSARFWDSPNQMFRDEQGPYYKNDWHFIESYFQMNSIQDGIGVPDGVIQYWYDGELIIDYHHILMRTGQYPDMRFNQFIIAPYIGDGSPVDQVMWIDDLTVATGRP
;
A
#
# COMPACT_ATOMS: atom_id res chain seq x y z
N MET A 1 -7.16 -6.40 10.64
CA MET A 1 -7.83 -6.08 9.36
C MET A 1 -8.18 -7.41 8.70
N ILE A 2 -9.37 -7.54 8.10
CA ILE A 2 -9.77 -8.77 7.40
C ILE A 2 -9.27 -8.71 5.95
N GLY A 3 -8.65 -9.80 5.48
CA GLY A 3 -8.06 -10.05 4.15
C GLY A 3 -7.34 -11.42 4.17
N ASP A 4 -6.97 -11.98 3.01
CA ASP A 4 -6.27 -13.27 2.86
C ASP A 4 -5.00 -13.42 3.74
N LEU A 5 -5.07 -14.11 4.87
CA LEU A 5 -3.95 -14.27 5.81
C LEU A 5 -2.66 -14.73 5.11
N ASP A 6 -1.60 -13.93 5.20
CA ASP A 6 -0.24 -14.32 4.80
C ASP A 6 0.59 -14.53 6.08
N GLY A 7 1.48 -15.52 6.09
CA GLY A 7 2.44 -15.77 7.18
C GLY A 7 3.37 -14.60 7.51
N ARG A 8 3.37 -13.53 6.71
CA ARG A 8 4.05 -12.24 6.97
C ARG A 8 3.28 -11.30 7.90
N ASP A 9 2.01 -11.59 8.21
CA ASP A 9 1.13 -10.69 8.97
C ASP A 9 1.54 -10.52 10.45
N CYS A 10 2.45 -11.36 10.96
CA CYS A 10 3.03 -11.25 12.31
C CYS A 10 4.53 -11.56 12.28
N PHE A 11 5.37 -10.58 12.60
CA PHE A 11 6.82 -10.74 12.54
C PHE A 11 7.53 -10.17 13.77
N SER A 12 8.65 -10.80 14.14
CA SER A 12 9.49 -10.37 15.27
C SER A 12 10.34 -9.18 14.87
N THR A 13 10.47 -8.21 15.77
CA THR A 13 11.38 -7.06 15.64
C THR A 13 12.53 -7.12 16.64
N GLY A 14 12.78 -8.29 17.24
CA GLY A 14 13.79 -8.50 18.27
C GLY A 14 13.36 -8.04 19.67
N ASN A 15 12.58 -6.96 19.77
CA ASN A 15 12.03 -6.43 21.03
C ASN A 15 10.52 -6.67 21.21
N GLY A 16 9.91 -7.42 20.30
CA GLY A 16 8.47 -7.71 20.31
C GLY A 16 8.01 -8.27 18.97
N TYR A 17 6.68 -8.34 18.82
CA TYR A 17 6.03 -8.75 17.59
C TYR A 17 5.22 -7.59 17.04
N TYR A 18 5.28 -7.41 15.74
CA TYR A 18 4.49 -6.44 15.00
C TYR A 18 3.49 -7.21 14.15
N SER A 19 2.31 -6.62 13.96
CA SER A 19 1.36 -7.11 12.98
C SER A 19 1.29 -6.16 11.81
N ALA A 20 1.31 -6.71 10.61
CA ALA A 20 1.13 -5.95 9.39
C ALA A 20 0.16 -6.68 8.47
N ARG A 21 -0.20 -5.99 7.40
CA ARG A 21 -0.99 -6.54 6.32
C ARG A 21 -0.33 -6.09 5.02
N PHE A 22 0.01 -7.05 4.18
CA PHE A 22 0.69 -6.79 2.90
C PHE A 22 -0.27 -7.04 1.75
N TRP A 23 -0.17 -6.20 0.72
CA TRP A 23 -0.84 -6.36 -0.56
C TRP A 23 0.24 -6.23 -1.63
N ASP A 24 0.57 -7.34 -2.27
CA ASP A 24 1.65 -7.38 -3.25
C ASP A 24 1.09 -7.65 -4.63
N SER A 25 1.81 -7.16 -5.64
CA SER A 25 1.65 -7.64 -7.00
C SER A 25 2.02 -9.13 -7.07
N PRO A 26 1.31 -9.94 -7.86
CA PRO A 26 1.73 -11.31 -8.14
C PRO A 26 3.02 -11.37 -8.99
N ASN A 27 3.46 -10.24 -9.56
CA ASN A 27 4.61 -10.13 -10.45
C ASN A 27 5.67 -9.16 -9.89
N GLN A 28 6.92 -9.38 -10.29
CA GLN A 28 7.99 -8.41 -10.05
C GLN A 28 7.81 -7.20 -10.98
N MET A 29 7.46 -6.05 -10.38
CA MET A 29 7.17 -4.79 -11.07
C MET A 29 8.40 -3.87 -11.23
N PHE A 30 9.52 -4.16 -10.56
CA PHE A 30 10.76 -3.41 -10.71
C PHE A 30 11.92 -4.40 -10.91
N ARG A 31 12.40 -4.52 -12.15
CA ARG A 31 13.39 -5.49 -12.63
C ARG A 31 14.73 -4.83 -12.92
N ASP A 32 15.77 -5.65 -12.98
CA ASP A 32 17.13 -5.20 -13.27
C ASP A 32 17.43 -5.13 -14.77
N GLU A 33 16.71 -5.91 -15.59
CA GLU A 33 16.88 -5.95 -17.03
C GLU A 33 16.10 -4.81 -17.72
N GLN A 34 16.70 -4.20 -18.75
CA GLN A 34 16.02 -3.22 -19.60
C GLN A 34 14.81 -3.82 -20.31
N GLY A 35 13.74 -3.04 -20.41
CA GLY A 35 12.46 -3.45 -21.00
C GLY A 35 11.30 -3.11 -20.07
N PRO A 36 10.12 -3.75 -20.25
CA PRO A 36 9.01 -3.58 -19.34
C PRO A 36 9.44 -3.86 -17.89
N TYR A 37 9.01 -2.99 -16.97
CA TYR A 37 9.32 -3.05 -15.55
C TYR A 37 10.76 -2.69 -15.16
N TYR A 38 11.58 -2.14 -16.07
CA TYR A 38 12.97 -1.81 -15.74
C TYR A 38 13.04 -0.69 -14.70
N LYS A 39 13.60 -0.98 -13.52
CA LYS A 39 13.53 -0.10 -12.33
C LYS A 39 14.15 1.29 -12.48
N ASN A 40 14.91 1.54 -13.54
CA ASN A 40 15.56 2.82 -13.81
C ASN A 40 14.81 3.67 -14.86
N ASP A 41 13.64 3.20 -15.31
CA ASP A 41 12.71 4.00 -16.11
C ASP A 41 11.77 4.82 -15.22
N TRP A 42 11.14 5.85 -15.78
CA TRP A 42 10.04 6.55 -15.12
C TRP A 42 8.79 5.68 -15.19
N HIS A 43 8.23 5.36 -14.02
CA HIS A 43 6.98 4.63 -13.90
C HIS A 43 5.89 5.52 -13.31
N PHE A 44 4.72 5.49 -13.92
CA PHE A 44 3.56 6.20 -13.42
C PHE A 44 2.79 5.33 -12.43
N ILE A 45 2.79 5.75 -11.16
CA ILE A 45 2.20 5.01 -10.06
C ILE A 45 0.95 5.71 -9.56
N GLU A 46 -0.13 4.96 -9.43
CA GLU A 46 -1.36 5.43 -8.81
C GLU A 46 -1.75 4.50 -7.66
N SER A 47 -2.18 5.09 -6.54
CA SER A 47 -2.68 4.33 -5.40
C SER A 47 -4.00 4.94 -4.93
N TYR A 48 -5.01 4.12 -4.75
CA TYR A 48 -6.34 4.54 -4.33
C TYR A 48 -6.76 3.81 -3.05
N PHE A 49 -7.28 4.58 -2.11
CA PHE A 49 -7.74 4.08 -0.82
C PHE A 49 -9.14 4.64 -0.54
N GLN A 50 -10.11 3.75 -0.38
CA GLN A 50 -11.44 4.09 0.11
C GLN A 50 -11.62 3.53 1.50
N MET A 51 -11.95 4.41 2.45
CA MET A 51 -12.23 4.00 3.81
C MET A 51 -13.55 3.23 3.89
N ASN A 52 -13.58 2.22 4.75
CA ASN A 52 -14.77 1.40 4.97
C ASN A 52 -15.88 2.14 5.74
N SER A 53 -17.12 1.70 5.56
CA SER A 53 -18.30 2.23 6.23
C SER A 53 -18.42 1.74 7.67
N ILE A 54 -19.15 2.51 8.49
CA ILE A 54 -19.58 2.13 9.83
C ILE A 54 -21.11 2.05 9.79
N GLN A 55 -21.67 0.91 10.19
CA GLN A 55 -23.11 0.68 10.26
C GLN A 55 -23.44 0.15 11.66
N ASP A 56 -24.40 0.77 12.34
CA ASP A 56 -24.81 0.43 13.71
C ASP A 56 -23.65 0.31 14.72
N GLY A 57 -22.64 1.18 14.56
CA GLY A 57 -21.44 1.17 15.41
C GLY A 57 -20.49 0.01 15.13
N ILE A 58 -20.62 -0.66 13.99
CA ILE A 58 -19.77 -1.77 13.56
C ILE A 58 -19.08 -1.40 12.24
N GLY A 59 -17.79 -1.71 12.13
CA GLY A 59 -17.08 -1.52 10.87
C GLY A 59 -17.46 -2.61 9.87
N VAL A 60 -17.94 -2.19 8.69
CA VAL A 60 -18.25 -3.09 7.58
C VAL A 60 -16.99 -3.23 6.72
N PRO A 61 -16.60 -4.44 6.27
CA PRO A 61 -15.41 -4.63 5.44
C PRO A 61 -15.71 -4.33 3.96
N ASP A 62 -16.03 -3.08 3.64
CA ASP A 62 -16.35 -2.58 2.29
C ASP A 62 -15.37 -1.49 1.82
N GLY A 63 -14.21 -1.37 2.47
CA GLY A 63 -13.13 -0.47 2.04
C GLY A 63 -12.42 -1.01 0.80
N VAL A 64 -11.78 -0.09 0.06
CA VAL A 64 -11.11 -0.37 -1.21
C VAL A 64 -9.63 -0.02 -1.12
N ILE A 65 -8.78 -0.89 -1.64
CA ILE A 65 -7.38 -0.63 -1.93
C ILE A 65 -7.13 -1.02 -3.37
N GLN A 66 -6.63 -0.08 -4.17
CA GLN A 66 -6.23 -0.32 -5.55
C GLN A 66 -4.87 0.31 -5.83
N TYR A 67 -4.09 -0.33 -6.70
CA TYR A 67 -2.78 0.15 -7.13
C TYR A 67 -2.60 -0.10 -8.62
N TRP A 68 -2.17 0.93 -9.34
CA TRP A 68 -1.83 0.85 -10.75
C TRP A 68 -0.34 1.11 -10.97
N TYR A 69 0.23 0.35 -11.89
CA TYR A 69 1.59 0.50 -12.37
C TYR A 69 1.52 0.74 -13.87
N ASP A 70 2.02 1.89 -14.34
CA ASP A 70 1.96 2.31 -15.74
C ASP A 70 0.54 2.17 -16.35
N GLY A 71 -0.48 2.44 -15.54
CA GLY A 71 -1.91 2.34 -15.89
C GLY A 71 -2.52 0.94 -15.77
N GLU A 72 -1.73 -0.11 -15.54
CA GLU A 72 -2.24 -1.48 -15.30
C GLU A 72 -2.66 -1.66 -13.84
N LEU A 73 -3.90 -2.11 -13.59
CA LEU A 73 -4.40 -2.42 -12.26
C LEU A 73 -3.78 -3.73 -11.77
N ILE A 74 -2.90 -3.68 -10.78
CA ILE A 74 -2.15 -4.85 -10.29
C ILE A 74 -2.53 -5.28 -8.86
N ILE A 75 -3.15 -4.39 -8.08
CA ILE A 75 -3.73 -4.70 -6.76
C ILE A 75 -5.16 -4.19 -6.79
N ASP A 76 -6.13 -5.05 -6.49
CA ASP A 76 -7.56 -4.72 -6.52
C ASP A 76 -8.34 -5.44 -5.41
N TYR A 77 -8.55 -4.77 -4.28
CA TYR A 77 -9.23 -5.34 -3.12
C TYR A 77 -10.40 -4.44 -2.68
N HIS A 78 -11.57 -5.06 -2.51
CA HIS A 78 -12.83 -4.38 -2.16
C HIS A 78 -13.42 -4.79 -0.80
N HIS A 79 -12.70 -5.61 -0.02
CA HIS A 79 -13.17 -6.16 1.24
C HIS A 79 -12.26 -5.78 2.41
N ILE A 80 -11.91 -4.50 2.51
CA ILE A 80 -10.92 -4.02 3.48
C ILE A 80 -11.60 -3.34 4.68
N LEU A 81 -11.15 -3.71 5.88
CA LEU A 81 -11.54 -3.05 7.13
C LEU A 81 -10.38 -2.19 7.64
N MET A 82 -10.46 -0.87 7.50
CA MET A 82 -9.43 0.10 7.90
C MET A 82 -9.72 0.77 9.25
N ARG A 83 -11.00 0.95 9.60
CA ARG A 83 -11.46 1.48 10.89
C ARG A 83 -12.61 0.66 11.45
N THR A 84 -12.75 0.69 12.77
CA THR A 84 -13.82 0.03 13.51
C THR A 84 -14.78 1.07 14.10
N GLY A 85 -15.92 0.62 14.61
CA GLY A 85 -16.85 1.51 15.31
C GLY A 85 -16.35 2.06 16.64
N GLN A 86 -15.16 1.66 17.12
CA GLN A 86 -14.51 2.31 18.26
C GLN A 86 -14.10 3.75 17.93
N TYR A 87 -13.73 4.02 16.67
CA TYR A 87 -13.33 5.34 16.19
C TYR A 87 -14.00 5.64 14.83
N PRO A 88 -15.34 5.82 14.82
CA PRO A 88 -16.11 5.93 13.57
C PRO A 88 -15.78 7.19 12.77
N ASP A 89 -15.30 8.23 13.47
CA ASP A 89 -14.92 9.51 12.88
C ASP A 89 -13.46 9.58 12.44
N MET A 90 -12.68 8.50 12.60
CA MET A 90 -11.32 8.42 12.06
C MET A 90 -11.34 8.60 10.53
N ARG A 91 -10.39 9.36 10.00
CA ARG A 91 -10.22 9.66 8.57
C ARG A 91 -8.73 9.57 8.21
N PHE A 92 -8.42 9.44 6.93
CA PHE A 92 -7.06 9.69 6.45
C PHE A 92 -6.69 11.15 6.71
N ASN A 93 -5.51 11.39 7.27
CA ASN A 93 -5.04 12.72 7.65
C ASN A 93 -3.58 12.98 7.24
N GLN A 94 -2.90 11.98 6.67
CA GLN A 94 -1.51 12.04 6.28
C GLN A 94 -1.29 11.23 5.01
N PHE A 95 -0.37 11.72 4.19
CA PHE A 95 0.25 11.00 3.10
C PHE A 95 1.75 10.96 3.39
N ILE A 96 2.36 9.78 3.32
CA ILE A 96 3.74 9.56 3.73
C ILE A 96 4.50 8.94 2.56
N ILE A 97 5.59 9.57 2.16
CA ILE A 97 6.62 8.98 1.31
C ILE A 97 7.83 8.72 2.21
N ALA A 98 8.13 7.45 2.46
CA ALA A 98 9.20 7.04 3.36
C ALA A 98 9.97 5.84 2.77
N PRO A 99 10.77 6.03 1.70
CA PRO A 99 11.63 4.97 1.19
C PRO A 99 12.60 4.55 2.29
N TYR A 100 12.55 3.27 2.65
CA TYR A 100 13.32 2.70 3.75
C TYR A 100 13.74 1.28 3.41
N ILE A 101 15.01 0.96 3.63
CA ILE A 101 15.58 -0.38 3.48
C ILE A 101 16.07 -0.80 4.87
N GLY A 102 15.37 -1.74 5.48
CA GLY A 102 15.52 -2.20 6.87
C GLY A 102 16.89 -1.98 7.52
N ASP A 103 17.82 -2.90 7.27
CA ASP A 103 19.18 -2.94 7.80
C ASP A 103 20.17 -2.00 7.07
N GLY A 104 19.66 -1.16 6.18
CA GLY A 104 20.44 -0.26 5.34
C GLY A 104 20.70 -0.83 3.95
N SER A 105 21.18 0.02 3.05
CA SER A 105 21.59 -0.40 1.71
C SER A 105 23.06 -0.84 1.72
N PRO A 106 23.42 -1.95 1.05
CA PRO A 106 24.82 -2.37 0.91
C PRO A 106 25.61 -1.51 -0.10
N VAL A 107 24.92 -0.64 -0.85
CA VAL A 107 25.48 0.23 -1.89
C VAL A 107 24.79 1.61 -1.86
N ASP A 108 25.37 2.61 -2.50
CA ASP A 108 24.66 3.88 -2.70
C ASP A 108 23.45 3.67 -3.61
N GLN A 109 22.31 4.23 -3.22
CA GLN A 109 21.06 4.17 -3.98
C GLN A 109 20.44 5.56 -4.08
N VAL A 110 19.79 5.82 -5.21
CA VAL A 110 19.02 7.04 -5.43
C VAL A 110 17.65 6.66 -5.98
N MET A 111 16.63 7.40 -5.58
CA MET A 111 15.26 7.31 -6.09
C MET A 111 14.81 8.72 -6.43
N TRP A 112 14.14 8.86 -7.57
CA TRP A 112 13.52 10.11 -8.00
C TRP A 112 12.01 9.96 -7.98
N ILE A 113 11.32 11.00 -7.53
CA ILE A 113 9.85 11.09 -7.56
C ILE A 113 9.54 12.48 -8.12
N ASP A 114 8.66 12.52 -9.10
CA ASP A 114 8.16 13.76 -9.68
C ASP A 114 6.65 13.64 -9.96
N ASP A 115 6.00 14.78 -10.23
CA ASP A 115 4.57 14.89 -10.58
C ASP A 115 3.60 14.30 -9.53
N LEU A 116 3.96 14.40 -8.25
CA LEU A 116 3.11 13.93 -7.14
C LEU A 116 1.78 14.68 -7.07
N THR A 117 0.69 13.94 -7.19
CA THR A 117 -0.67 14.44 -6.96
C THR A 117 -1.35 13.68 -5.83
N VAL A 118 -2.02 14.40 -4.92
CA VAL A 118 -2.90 13.83 -3.89
C VAL A 118 -4.31 14.39 -4.12
N ALA A 119 -5.28 13.50 -4.35
CA ALA A 119 -6.64 13.84 -4.70
C ALA A 119 -7.66 12.95 -3.98
N THR A 120 -8.93 13.36 -3.99
CA THR A 120 -10.04 12.59 -3.39
C THR A 120 -10.64 11.55 -4.34
N GLY A 121 -10.07 11.40 -5.53
CA GLY A 121 -10.49 10.48 -6.58
C GLY A 121 -9.42 10.36 -7.64
N ARG A 122 -9.53 9.34 -8.49
CA ARG A 122 -8.62 9.16 -9.62
C ARG A 122 -8.92 10.22 -10.70
N PRO A 123 -7.90 10.81 -11.35
CA PRO A 123 -8.08 11.81 -12.41
C PRO A 123 -8.91 11.33 -13.60
#